data_AF-Q1QS31-F1
#
_entry.id   AF-Q1QS31-F1
#
_cell.length_a   1.000
_cell.length_b   1.000
_cell.length_c   1.000
_cell.angle_alpha   90.00
_cell.angle_beta   90.00
_cell.angle_gamma   90.00
#
_symmetry.space_group_name_H-M   'P 1'
#
loop_
_entity.id
_entity.type
_entity.pdbx_description
1 polymer ?
#
loop_
_entity_poly.entity_id
_entity_poly.type
_entity_poly.pdbx_seq_one_letter_code
_entity_poly.pdbx_strand_id
1 'polypeptide(L)'
;MRKFLTGLVLIPLGVLFIVFAFANRHLVTVTFDPFDASDPLAGVTLPLFVLIIAVAIFGVVAGSVATWFGQRRWRHTARQYETDAREARVELADLRSRWESRDTQRLPDLTRRAG
;
A
#
# COMPACT_ATOMS: atom_id res chain seq x y z
N MET A 1 4.30 -15.50 -0.63
CA MET A 1 4.84 -15.23 -1.98
C MET A 1 5.45 -13.83 -2.13
N ARG A 2 4.74 -12.73 -1.82
CA ARG A 2 5.28 -11.35 -2.03
C ARG A 2 6.69 -11.10 -1.47
N LYS A 3 6.99 -11.52 -0.24
CA LYS A 3 8.32 -11.36 0.37
C LYS A 3 9.44 -12.11 -0.38
N PHE A 4 9.11 -13.24 -1.00
CA PHE A 4 10.05 -14.05 -1.76
C PHE A 4 10.39 -13.39 -3.11
N LEU A 5 9.39 -12.85 -3.81
CA LEU A 5 9.62 -12.05 -5.03
C LEU A 5 10.40 -10.77 -4.74
N THR A 6 10.10 -10.09 -3.62
CA THR A 6 10.87 -8.91 -3.20
C THR A 6 12.34 -9.27 -2.98
N GLY A 7 12.63 -10.32 -2.20
CA GLY A 7 14.02 -10.78 -2.01
C GLY A 7 14.70 -11.18 -3.31
N LEU A 8 13.98 -11.88 -4.21
CA LEU A 8 14.49 -12.30 -5.51
C LEU A 8 14.90 -11.13 -6.41
N VAL A 9 14.26 -9.97 -6.29
CA VAL A 9 14.61 -8.77 -7.06
C VAL A 9 15.64 -7.91 -6.31
N LEU A 10 15.50 -7.76 -4.99
CA LEU A 10 16.32 -6.84 -4.20
C LEU A 10 17.75 -7.34 -4.01
N ILE A 11 17.94 -8.66 -3.85
CA ILE A 11 19.26 -9.28 -3.67
C ILE A 11 20.15 -9.08 -4.91
N PRO A 12 19.75 -9.47 -6.14
CA PRO A 12 20.59 -9.25 -7.31
C PRO A 12 20.79 -7.78 -7.62
N LEU A 13 19.79 -6.94 -7.37
CA LEU A 13 19.92 -5.49 -7.51
C LEU A 13 20.99 -4.93 -6.55
N GLY A 14 21.01 -5.40 -5.30
CA GLY A 14 22.04 -5.05 -4.32
C GLY A 14 23.44 -5.49 -4.75
N VAL A 15 23.58 -6.72 -5.26
CA VAL A 15 24.86 -7.23 -5.78
C VAL A 15 25.35 -6.38 -6.95
N LEU A 16 24.46 -6.01 -7.88
CA LEU A 16 24.78 -5.13 -9.01
C LEU A 16 25.32 -3.78 -8.53
N PHE A 17 24.66 -3.17 -7.54
CA PHE A 17 25.13 -1.92 -6.96
C PHE A 17 26.51 -2.05 -6.30
N ILE A 18 26.79 -3.14 -5.60
CA ILE A 18 28.09 -3.38 -4.96
C ILE A 18 29.19 -3.55 -6.00
N VAL A 19 28.95 -4.35 -7.05
CA VAL A 19 29.93 -4.57 -8.13
C VAL A 19 30.19 -3.28 -8.90
N PHE A 20 29.13 -2.55 -9.25
CA PHE A 20 29.23 -1.24 -9.88
C PHE A 20 30.00 -0.25 -8.98
N ALA A 21 29.80 -0.32 -7.66
CA ALA A 21 30.49 0.52 -6.71
C ALA A 21 31.99 0.29 -6.66
N PHE A 22 32.39 -0.99 -6.57
CA PHE A 22 33.80 -1.38 -6.56
C PHE A 22 34.50 -1.01 -7.86
N ALA A 23 33.84 -1.18 -9.00
CA ALA A 23 34.38 -0.83 -10.31
C ALA A 23 34.52 0.70 -10.49
N ASN A 24 33.61 1.49 -9.92
CA ASN A 24 33.53 2.94 -10.09
C ASN A 24 33.94 3.69 -8.81
N ARG A 25 35.12 3.38 -8.26
CA ARG A 25 35.70 4.02 -7.06
C ARG A 25 36.27 5.43 -7.29
N HIS A 26 36.07 5.99 -8.49
CA HIS A 26 36.61 7.29 -8.86
C HIS A 26 35.91 8.41 -8.08
N LEU A 27 36.71 9.35 -7.60
CA LEU A 27 36.23 10.54 -6.90
C LEU A 27 35.63 11.50 -7.91
N VAL A 28 34.37 11.88 -7.71
CA VAL A 28 33.63 12.84 -8.52
C VAL A 28 33.17 13.96 -7.60
N THR A 29 33.46 15.20 -7.99
CA THR A 29 32.94 16.38 -7.31
C THR A 29 31.55 16.68 -7.84
N VAL A 30 30.57 16.67 -6.96
CA VAL A 30 29.19 17.07 -7.25
C VAL A 30 28.98 18.46 -6.65
N THR A 31 28.72 19.45 -7.51
CA THR A 31 28.42 20.82 -7.09
C THR A 31 26.90 21.03 -7.05
N PHE A 32 26.41 21.60 -5.95
CA PHE A 32 25.00 21.92 -5.74
C PHE A 32 24.64 23.37 -6.06
N ASP A 33 25.61 24.18 -6.51
CA ASP A 33 25.39 25.52 -7.03
C ASP A 33 25.16 25.47 -8.56
N PRO A 34 23.97 25.89 -9.06
CA PRO A 34 23.68 25.94 -10.48
C PRO A 34 24.33 27.12 -11.23
N PHE A 35 24.94 28.09 -10.54
CA PHE A 35 25.50 29.30 -11.13
C PHE A 35 27.03 29.35 -11.10
N ASP A 36 27.67 28.76 -10.09
CA ASP A 36 29.13 28.64 -10.03
C ASP A 36 29.58 27.22 -9.66
N ALA A 37 29.98 26.45 -10.68
CA ALA A 37 30.47 25.09 -10.50
C ALA A 37 31.83 25.03 -9.77
N SER A 38 32.53 26.17 -9.63
CA SER A 38 33.88 26.25 -9.07
C SER A 38 33.91 26.62 -7.58
N ASP A 39 32.76 26.91 -6.96
CA ASP A 39 32.67 27.19 -5.52
C ASP A 39 32.96 25.91 -4.69
N PRO A 40 34.09 25.85 -3.95
CA PRO A 40 34.45 24.70 -3.13
C PRO A 40 33.51 24.50 -1.93
N LEU A 41 32.75 25.51 -1.53
CA LEU A 41 31.82 25.44 -0.40
C LEU A 41 30.50 24.75 -0.78
N ALA A 42 30.15 24.74 -2.07
CA ALA A 42 28.94 24.10 -2.60
C ALA A 42 29.19 22.73 -3.25
N GLY A 43 30.46 22.29 -3.32
CA GLY A 43 30.88 21.02 -3.91
C GLY A 43 31.19 19.95 -2.87
N VAL A 44 30.70 18.72 -3.10
CA VAL A 44 31.05 17.56 -2.29
C VAL A 44 31.76 16.54 -3.17
N THR A 45 33.01 16.22 -2.83
CA THR A 45 33.78 15.19 -3.52
C THR A 45 33.55 13.84 -2.86
N LEU A 46 32.94 12.93 -3.61
CA LEU A 46 32.53 11.62 -3.15
C LEU A 46 32.87 10.61 -4.24
N PRO A 47 33.16 9.34 -3.89
CA PRO A 47 33.13 8.29 -4.88
C PRO A 47 31.75 8.21 -5.54
N LEU A 48 31.70 8.08 -6.86
CA LEU A 48 30.44 8.07 -7.64
C LEU A 48 29.44 7.00 -7.16
N PHE A 49 29.95 5.89 -6.62
CA PHE A 49 29.11 4.85 -6.07
C PHE A 49 28.27 5.28 -4.87
N VAL A 50 28.80 6.16 -4.01
CA VAL A 50 28.09 6.66 -2.82
C VAL A 50 26.85 7.44 -3.26
N LEU A 51 27.02 8.28 -4.29
CA LEU A 51 25.93 9.07 -4.86
C LEU A 51 24.83 8.17 -5.43
N ILE A 52 25.18 7.17 -6.24
CA ILE A 52 24.20 6.26 -6.87
C ILE A 52 23.46 5.44 -5.81
N ILE A 53 24.15 4.91 -4.81
CA ILE A 53 23.52 4.16 -3.72
C ILE A 53 22.57 5.09 -2.94
N ALA A 54 22.99 6.31 -2.62
CA ALA A 54 22.15 7.27 -1.92
C ALA A 54 20.87 7.60 -2.71
N VAL A 55 20.99 7.87 -4.03
CA VAL A 55 19.85 8.13 -4.91
C VAL A 55 18.93 6.91 -5.02
N ALA A 56 19.50 5.70 -5.15
CA ALA A 56 18.72 4.47 -5.22
C ALA A 56 17.94 4.22 -3.92
N ILE A 57 18.59 4.37 -2.75
CA ILE A 57 17.93 4.28 -1.44
C ILE A 57 16.81 5.32 -1.35
N PHE A 58 17.09 6.56 -1.72
CA PHE A 58 16.10 7.63 -1.70
C PHE A 58 14.90 7.31 -2.60
N GLY A 59 15.14 6.78 -3.81
CA GLY A 59 14.11 6.32 -4.73
C GLY A 59 13.25 5.19 -4.15
N VAL A 60 13.86 4.20 -3.50
CA VAL A 60 13.14 3.10 -2.83
C VAL A 60 12.30 3.63 -1.66
N VAL A 61 12.84 4.53 -0.85
CA VAL A 61 12.11 5.15 0.28
C VAL A 61 10.94 5.98 -0.24
N ALA A 62 11.18 6.86 -1.22
CA ALA A 62 10.14 7.68 -1.84
C ALA A 62 9.05 6.82 -2.49
N GLY A 63 9.43 5.78 -3.23
CA GLY A 63 8.50 4.82 -3.81
C GLY A 63 7.70 4.05 -2.76
N SER A 64 8.35 3.63 -1.66
CA SER A 64 7.68 2.98 -0.54
C SER A 64 6.65 3.91 0.12
N VAL A 65 7.03 5.16 0.39
CA VAL A 65 6.12 6.18 0.92
C VAL A 65 4.95 6.43 -0.04
N ALA A 66 5.21 6.56 -1.35
CA ALA A 66 4.16 6.73 -2.36
C ALA A 66 3.17 5.56 -2.38
N THR A 67 3.66 4.31 -2.31
CA THR A 67 2.79 3.13 -2.22
C THR A 67 1.97 3.10 -0.93
N TRP A 68 2.52 3.60 0.18
CA TRP A 68 1.83 3.67 1.47
C TRP A 68 0.73 4.74 1.47
N PHE A 69 0.97 5.89 0.82
CA PHE A 69 -0.06 6.91 0.58
C PHE A 69 -1.21 6.37 -0.30
N GLY A 70 -0.90 5.54 -1.30
CA GLY A 70 -1.91 4.83 -2.10
C GLY A 70 -2.79 3.89 -1.26
N GLN A 71 -2.23 3.20 -0.26
CA GLN A 71 -2.98 2.32 0.64
C GLN A 71 -3.81 3.08 1.70
N ARG A 72 -3.45 4.32 2.06
CA ARG A 72 -4.16 5.09 3.09
C ARG A 72 -5.61 5.41 2.68
N ARG A 73 -5.88 5.55 1.38
CA ARG A 73 -7.23 5.77 0.82
C ARG A 73 -8.17 4.59 1.10
N TRP A 74 -7.65 3.36 1.11
CA TRP A 74 -8.43 2.13 1.36
C TRP A 74 -8.80 1.88 2.82
N ARG A 75 -8.17 2.57 3.78
CA ARG A 75 -8.59 2.49 5.19
C ARG A 75 -9.97 3.13 5.42
N HIS A 76 -10.41 4.04 4.55
CA HIS A 76 -11.77 4.59 4.62
C HIS A 76 -12.80 3.68 3.95
N THR A 77 -12.47 3.07 2.82
CA THR A 77 -13.40 2.20 2.09
C THR A 77 -13.67 0.89 2.84
N ALA A 78 -12.67 0.34 3.54
CA ALA A 78 -12.84 -0.87 4.34
C ALA A 78 -13.88 -0.71 5.47
N ARG A 79 -13.97 0.50 6.07
CA ARG A 79 -14.98 0.78 7.10
C ARG A 79 -16.38 0.96 6.51
N GLN A 80 -16.49 1.52 5.31
CA GLN A 80 -17.76 1.65 4.60
C GLN A 80 -18.33 0.29 4.18
N TYR A 81 -17.49 -0.64 3.72
CA TYR A 81 -17.96 -1.99 3.42
C TYR A 81 -18.44 -2.75 4.66
N GLU A 82 -17.89 -2.47 5.83
CA GLU A 82 -18.31 -3.09 7.09
C GLU A 82 -19.66 -2.54 7.59
N THR A 83 -19.91 -1.23 7.39
CA THR A 83 -21.22 -0.62 7.69
C THR A 83 -22.30 -1.10 6.73
N ASP A 84 -22.02 -1.11 5.43
CA ASP A 84 -22.98 -1.53 4.40
C ASP A 84 -23.34 -3.02 4.55
N ALA A 85 -22.36 -3.87 4.87
CA ALA A 85 -22.61 -5.28 5.17
C ALA A 85 -23.44 -5.48 6.44
N ARG A 86 -23.33 -4.57 7.42
CA ARG A 86 -24.10 -4.63 8.65
C ARG A 86 -25.54 -4.17 8.43
N GLU A 87 -25.75 -3.10 7.69
CA GLU A 87 -27.09 -2.65 7.26
C GLU A 87 -27.79 -3.73 6.44
N ALA A 88 -27.12 -4.30 5.43
CA ALA A 88 -27.71 -5.37 4.61
C ALA A 88 -28.11 -6.60 5.46
N ARG A 89 -27.34 -6.94 6.50
CA ARG A 89 -27.69 -8.03 7.42
C ARG A 89 -28.90 -7.69 8.30
N VAL A 90 -29.04 -6.44 8.72
CA VAL A 90 -30.19 -5.98 9.51
C VAL A 90 -31.47 -5.98 8.67
N GLU A 91 -31.40 -5.52 7.42
CA GLU A 91 -32.54 -5.56 6.49
C GLU A 91 -32.98 -7.00 6.19
N LEU A 92 -32.04 -7.93 5.98
CA LEU A 92 -32.36 -9.34 5.81
C LEU A 92 -33.01 -9.96 7.05
N ALA A 93 -32.57 -9.57 8.25
CA ALA A 93 -33.16 -10.03 9.50
C ALA A 93 -34.59 -9.48 9.68
N ASP A 94 -34.84 -8.21 9.35
CA ASP A 94 -36.17 -7.60 9.42
C ASP A 94 -37.13 -8.18 8.38
N LEU A 95 -36.66 -8.40 7.15
CA LEU A 95 -37.46 -9.09 6.14
C LEU A 95 -37.83 -10.50 6.62
N ARG A 96 -36.86 -11.25 7.15
CA ARG A 96 -37.10 -12.61 7.65
C ARG A 96 -38.11 -12.65 8.80
N SER A 97 -38.02 -11.73 9.75
CA SER A 97 -38.98 -11.65 10.88
C SER A 97 -40.40 -11.32 10.41
N ARG A 98 -40.55 -10.47 9.39
CA ARG A 98 -41.85 -10.16 8.79
C ARG A 98 -42.49 -11.36 8.10
N TRP A 99 -41.70 -12.19 7.40
CA TRP A 99 -42.20 -13.43 6.79
C TRP A 99 -42.63 -14.44 7.86
N GLU A 100 -41.82 -14.65 8.90
CA GLU A 100 -42.17 -15.54 10.02
C GLU A 100 -43.43 -15.09 10.77
N SER A 101 -43.58 -13.78 10.98
CA SER A 101 -44.79 -13.21 11.60
C SER A 101 -46.02 -13.39 10.72
N ARG A 102 -45.89 -13.25 9.40
CA ARG A 102 -46.99 -13.48 8.43
C ARG A 102 -47.43 -14.93 8.39
N ASP A 103 -46.50 -15.88 8.42
CA ASP A 103 -46.82 -17.31 8.44
C ASP A 103 -47.46 -17.73 9.76
N THR A 104 -46.96 -17.19 10.87
CA THR A 104 -47.54 -17.41 12.21
C THR A 104 -48.95 -16.83 12.32
N GLN A 105 -49.25 -15.75 11.60
CA GLN A 105 -50.58 -15.12 11.56
C GLN A 105 -51.52 -15.79 10.53
N ARG A 106 -51.01 -16.58 9.59
CA ARG A 106 -51.82 -17.39 8.65
C ARG A 106 -52.23 -18.74 9.23
N LEU A 107 -51.43 -19.34 10.11
CA LEU A 107 -51.77 -20.60 10.79
C LEU A 107 -53.04 -20.59 11.69
N PRO A 108 -53.47 -19.50 12.35
CA PRO A 108 -54.64 -19.50 13.23
C PRO A 108 -55.97 -19.60 12.47
N ASP A 109 -56.01 -19.13 11.22
CA ASP A 109 -57.23 -19.07 10.42
C ASP A 109 -57.63 -20.44 9.84
N LEU A 110 -56.67 -21.34 9.63
CA LEU A 110 -56.95 -22.70 9.14
C LEU A 110 -57.55 -23.60 10.23
N THR A 111 -57.24 -23.33 11.50
CA THR A 111 -57.83 -24.04 12.65
C THR A 111 -59.24 -23.58 13.01
N ARG A 112 -59.64 -22.34 12.65
CA ARG A 112 -60.98 -21.81 12.97
C ARG A 112 -62.05 -22.20 11.94
N ARG A 113 -61.67 -22.58 10.71
CA ARG A 113 -62.61 -23.00 9.64
C ARG A 113 -62.95 -24.50 9.64
N ALA A 114 -62.36 -25.29 10.53
CA ALA A 114 -62.51 -26.75 10.57
C ALA A 114 -63.39 -27.29 11.71
N GLY A 115 -64.11 -26.41 12.44
CA GLY A 115 -65.09 -26.78 13.47
C GLY A 115 -66.43 -26.14 13.16
#